data_AF-A0AA38T767-F1
#
_entry.id   AF-A0AA38T767-F1
#
_cell.length_a   1.000
_cell.length_b   1.000
_cell.length_c   1.000
_cell.angle_alpha   90.00
_cell.angle_beta   90.00
_cell.angle_gamma   90.00
#
_symmetry.space_group_name_H-M   'P 1'
#
loop_
_entity.id
_entity.type
_entity.pdbx_description
1 polymer ?
#
loop_
_entity_poly.entity_id
_entity_poly.type
_entity_poly.pdbx_seq_one_letter_code
_entity_poly.pdbx_strand_id
1 'polypeptide(L)'
;MVHTVHIESEVDNLEFRCQSKDDDLGNVVRNAGEDYDIKFCLNVWKSTLYFCHFYWEGKQQVFDVFSHGALSDKICFGRVHGFKNDCYWSVREDGFYIPKSNIDSPYPLDWLKKPQDGARQLQEASTFQSGTHSPQLSTLAHLSLSEPLPQDISSILSQI
;
A
#
# COMPACT_ATOMS: atom_id res chain seq x y z
N MET A 1 1.90 -5.79 25.55
CA MET A 1 2.26 -6.99 24.76
C MET A 1 2.98 -6.51 23.52
N VAL A 2 4.23 -6.94 23.34
CA VAL A 2 5.03 -6.56 22.17
C VAL A 2 4.59 -7.41 20.99
N HIS A 3 4.36 -6.77 19.84
CA HIS A 3 4.25 -7.44 18.55
C HIS A 3 5.60 -7.33 17.84
N THR A 4 5.95 -8.39 17.10
CA THR A 4 7.10 -8.43 16.21
C THR A 4 6.61 -8.65 14.78
N VAL A 5 7.08 -7.87 13.82
CA VAL A 5 6.96 -8.20 12.40
C VAL A 5 8.34 -8.59 11.90
N HIS A 6 8.46 -9.83 11.46
CA HIS A 6 9.64 -10.41 10.84
C HIS A 6 9.53 -10.24 9.31
N ILE A 7 10.54 -9.62 8.72
CA ILE A 7 10.67 -9.46 7.27
C ILE A 7 11.93 -10.23 6.85
N GLU A 8 11.74 -11.39 6.24
CA GLU A 8 12.80 -12.25 5.69
C GLU A 8 13.04 -11.89 4.22
N SER A 9 14.29 -11.66 3.82
CA SER A 9 14.64 -11.44 2.41
C SER A 9 15.12 -12.72 1.74
N GLU A 10 14.54 -13.06 0.59
CA GLU A 10 15.05 -14.09 -0.33
C GLU A 10 15.73 -13.47 -1.56
N VAL A 11 15.93 -12.14 -1.57
CA VAL A 11 16.60 -11.39 -2.65
C VAL A 11 17.75 -10.53 -2.10
N ASP A 12 18.73 -10.24 -2.96
CA ASP A 12 19.85 -9.35 -2.63
C ASP A 12 19.49 -7.87 -2.83
N ASN A 13 20.08 -7.01 -2.00
CA ASN A 13 19.85 -5.56 -2.02
C ASN A 13 18.37 -5.14 -1.92
N LEU A 14 17.59 -5.81 -1.06
CA LEU A 14 16.25 -5.36 -0.68
C LEU A 14 16.38 -4.12 0.21
N GLU A 15 16.21 -2.93 -0.37
CA GLU A 15 16.09 -1.69 0.40
C GLU A 15 14.63 -1.46 0.79
N PHE A 16 14.38 -1.00 2.02
CA PHE A 16 13.05 -0.56 2.43
C PHE A 16 13.07 0.47 3.55
N ARG A 17 12.00 1.27 3.62
CA ARG A 17 11.71 2.17 4.74
C ARG A 17 10.34 1.85 5.33
N CYS A 18 10.29 1.51 6.61
CA CYS A 18 9.06 1.15 7.33
C CYS A 18 8.62 2.28 8.27
N GLN A 19 7.32 2.59 8.27
CA GLN A 19 6.74 3.72 9.00
C GLN A 19 5.37 3.34 9.61
N SER A 20 5.05 3.95 10.75
CA SER A 20 3.70 4.00 11.32
C SER A 20 3.13 5.42 11.13
N LYS A 21 2.04 5.75 11.83
CA LYS A 21 1.56 7.14 11.93
C LYS A 21 2.52 8.02 12.75
N ASP A 22 3.14 7.43 13.77
CA ASP A 22 3.83 8.16 14.85
C ASP A 22 5.34 7.84 14.89
N ASP A 23 5.81 6.80 14.18
CA ASP A 23 7.20 6.34 14.14
C ASP A 23 7.72 6.17 12.70
N ASP A 24 8.99 6.50 12.47
CA ASP A 24 9.73 6.20 11.25
C ASP A 24 10.98 5.39 11.62
N LEU A 25 11.12 4.21 11.02
CA LEU A 25 12.19 3.26 11.35
C LEU A 25 13.46 3.47 10.52
N GLY A 26 13.42 4.40 9.56
CA GLY A 26 14.52 4.69 8.65
C GLY A 26 14.67 3.66 7.52
N ASN A 27 15.67 3.90 6.66
CA ASN A 27 16.00 3.01 5.55
C ASN A 27 16.86 1.83 6.04
N VAL A 28 16.53 0.63 5.56
CA VAL A 28 17.18 -0.64 5.87
C VAL A 28 17.51 -1.33 4.54
N VAL A 29 18.67 -1.98 4.45
CA VAL A 29 19.02 -2.87 3.33
C VAL A 29 19.23 -4.28 3.87
N ARG A 30 18.70 -5.28 3.15
CA ARG A 30 18.88 -6.71 3.45
C ARG A 30 19.27 -7.49 2.19
N ASN A 31 20.13 -8.48 2.38
CA ASN A 31 20.52 -9.44 1.35
C ASN A 31 19.79 -10.77 1.54
N ALA A 32 19.93 -11.69 0.59
CA ALA A 32 19.24 -12.98 0.65
C ALA A 32 19.67 -13.78 1.89
N GLY A 33 18.69 -14.24 2.67
CA GLY A 33 18.88 -14.95 3.94
C GLY A 33 18.99 -14.04 5.17
N GLU A 34 18.94 -12.72 5.04
CA GLU A 34 18.90 -11.78 6.17
C GLU A 34 17.46 -11.38 6.55
N ASP A 35 17.25 -11.07 7.83
CA ASP A 35 15.95 -10.69 8.41
C ASP A 35 15.94 -9.29 9.04
N TYR A 36 14.73 -8.73 9.22
CA TYR A 36 14.52 -7.50 9.97
C TYR A 36 13.27 -7.55 10.85
N ASP A 37 13.45 -7.17 12.12
CA ASP A 37 12.42 -7.18 13.17
C ASP A 37 11.89 -5.77 13.45
N ILE A 38 10.60 -5.55 13.21
CA ILE A 38 9.87 -4.37 13.70
C ILE A 38 9.18 -4.73 15.02
N LYS A 39 9.60 -4.13 16.14
CA LYS A 39 9.06 -4.41 17.49
C LYS A 39 8.33 -3.21 18.05
N PHE A 40 7.05 -3.40 18.41
CA PHE A 40 6.18 -2.30 18.87
C PHE A 40 5.09 -2.80 19.84
N CYS A 41 4.44 -1.86 20.53
CA CYS A 41 3.19 -2.13 21.25
C CYS A 41 2.01 -1.58 20.46
N LEU A 42 0.85 -2.25 20.54
CA LEU A 42 -0.39 -1.68 20.01
C LEU A 42 -0.75 -0.40 20.76
N ASN A 43 -1.27 0.59 20.03
CA ASN A 43 -1.85 1.78 20.64
C ASN A 43 -3.15 1.44 21.38
N VAL A 44 -3.56 2.29 22.34
CA VAL A 44 -4.76 2.06 23.18
C VAL A 44 -6.04 1.92 22.34
N TRP A 45 -6.08 2.59 21.19
CA TRP A 45 -7.22 2.62 20.26
C TRP A 45 -7.23 1.47 19.26
N LYS A 46 -6.28 0.53 19.34
CA LYS A 46 -6.15 -0.65 18.46
C LYS A 46 -6.11 -0.31 16.95
N SER A 47 -5.56 0.84 16.60
CA SER A 47 -5.46 1.35 15.22
C SER A 47 -4.03 1.30 14.65
N THR A 48 -3.12 0.57 15.29
CA THR A 48 -1.72 0.46 14.86
C THR A 48 -1.61 -0.16 13.46
N LEU A 49 -0.90 0.56 12.61
CA LEU A 49 -0.58 0.24 11.22
C LEU A 49 0.91 0.48 11.01
N TYR A 50 1.61 -0.47 10.40
CA TYR A 50 2.93 -0.25 9.80
C TYR A 50 2.87 -0.59 8.32
N PHE A 51 3.37 0.32 7.49
CA PHE A 51 3.56 0.13 6.06
C PHE A 51 5.04 0.35 5.73
N CYS A 52 5.52 -0.31 4.68
CA CYS A 52 6.89 -0.16 4.20
C CYS A 52 6.89 0.13 2.71
N HIS A 53 7.83 0.97 2.27
CA HIS A 53 8.17 1.15 0.87
C HIS A 53 9.41 0.31 0.59
N PHE A 54 9.26 -0.74 -0.21
CA PHE A 54 10.32 -1.66 -0.63
C PHE A 54 10.84 -1.31 -2.03
N TYR A 55 12.13 -1.57 -2.26
CA TYR A 55 12.84 -1.43 -3.52
C TYR A 55 13.77 -2.64 -3.71
N TRP A 56 13.65 -3.36 -4.82
CA TRP A 56 14.51 -4.48 -5.18
C TRP A 56 14.47 -4.71 -6.69
N GLU A 57 15.59 -5.01 -7.34
CA GLU A 57 15.63 -5.39 -8.77
C GLU A 57 14.94 -4.39 -9.73
N GLY A 58 14.95 -3.09 -9.41
CA GLY A 58 14.24 -2.05 -10.17
C GLY A 58 12.72 -2.03 -9.99
N LYS A 59 12.16 -2.94 -9.18
CA LYS A 59 10.79 -2.95 -8.69
C LYS A 59 10.69 -2.04 -7.45
N GLN A 60 9.52 -1.47 -7.21
CA GLN A 60 9.20 -0.83 -5.94
C GLN A 60 7.77 -1.13 -5.53
N GLN A 61 7.52 -1.24 -4.22
CA GLN A 61 6.18 -1.49 -3.69
C GLN A 61 5.97 -0.85 -2.32
N VAL A 62 4.91 -0.06 -2.17
CA VAL A 62 4.36 0.28 -0.84
C VAL A 62 3.37 -0.79 -0.42
N PHE A 63 3.55 -1.29 0.81
CA PHE A 63 2.81 -2.44 1.30
C PHE A 63 2.61 -2.40 2.82
N ASP A 64 1.40 -2.74 3.28
CA ASP A 64 1.05 -2.80 4.71
C ASP A 64 1.61 -4.09 5.33
N VAL A 65 2.72 -3.99 6.08
CA VAL A 65 3.34 -5.15 6.75
C VAL A 65 2.63 -5.52 8.06
N PHE A 66 1.91 -4.59 8.68
CA PHE A 66 1.06 -4.86 9.83
C PHE A 66 -0.15 -3.93 9.88
N SER A 67 -1.32 -4.48 10.16
CA SER A 67 -2.53 -3.72 10.49
C SER A 67 -3.36 -4.54 11.48
N HIS A 68 -3.79 -3.91 12.57
CA HIS A 68 -4.54 -4.59 13.61
C HIS A 68 -5.91 -5.09 13.11
N GLY A 69 -6.25 -6.33 13.44
CA GLY A 69 -7.46 -7.01 12.98
C GLY A 69 -7.16 -7.90 11.77
N ALA A 70 -7.91 -7.71 10.67
CA ALA A 70 -8.01 -8.69 9.58
C ALA A 70 -6.70 -9.03 8.84
N LEU A 71 -5.65 -8.21 8.95
CA LEU A 71 -4.31 -8.56 8.47
C LEU A 71 -3.55 -9.36 9.55
N SER A 72 -3.42 -8.82 10.77
CA SER A 72 -2.74 -9.49 11.87
C SER A 72 -3.33 -10.88 12.18
N ASP A 73 -4.64 -11.06 12.06
CA ASP A 73 -5.31 -12.35 12.29
C ASP A 73 -4.85 -13.45 11.33
N LYS A 74 -4.35 -13.07 10.13
CA LYS A 74 -3.92 -13.99 9.07
C LYS A 74 -2.43 -14.26 9.09
N ILE A 75 -1.61 -13.26 9.45
CA ILE A 75 -0.14 -13.33 9.31
C ILE A 75 0.59 -13.51 10.64
N CYS A 76 -0.08 -13.24 11.78
CA CYS A 76 0.53 -13.32 13.10
C CYS A 76 0.20 -14.65 13.80
N PHE A 77 1.25 -15.24 14.35
CA PHE A 77 1.25 -16.53 15.03
C PHE A 77 1.41 -16.29 16.52
N GLY A 78 0.86 -17.22 17.30
CA GLY A 78 0.98 -17.16 18.74
C GLY A 78 2.16 -17.96 19.23
N ARG A 79 2.97 -17.36 20.11
CA ARG A 79 3.81 -18.17 21.01
C ARG A 79 2.93 -18.84 22.07
N VAL A 80 3.57 -19.64 22.92
CA VAL A 80 2.95 -20.32 24.06
C VAL A 80 2.00 -19.37 24.81
N HIS A 81 0.82 -19.87 25.20
CA HIS A 81 -0.33 -19.13 25.76
C HIS A 81 -1.28 -18.45 24.74
N GLY A 82 -1.10 -18.65 23.43
CA GLY A 82 -2.17 -18.44 22.44
C GLY A 82 -2.40 -17.00 22.00
N PHE A 83 -1.51 -16.07 22.36
CA PHE A 83 -1.56 -14.68 21.91
C PHE A 83 -0.81 -14.51 20.60
N LYS A 84 -1.49 -14.13 19.51
CA LYS A 84 -0.86 -13.85 18.22
C LYS A 84 -0.03 -12.56 18.28
N ASN A 85 1.30 -12.68 18.25
CA ASN A 85 2.19 -11.54 18.45
C ASN A 85 3.40 -11.50 17.50
N ASP A 86 3.75 -12.59 16.80
CA ASP A 86 4.85 -12.61 15.83
C ASP A 86 4.28 -12.81 14.41
N CYS A 87 4.54 -11.85 13.53
CA CYS A 87 3.95 -11.73 12.20
C CYS A 87 5.05 -11.90 11.15
N TYR A 88 4.84 -12.73 10.12
CA TYR A 88 5.92 -13.11 9.19
C TYR A 88 5.64 -12.70 7.75
N TRP A 89 6.68 -12.19 7.10
CA TRP A 89 6.75 -11.88 5.68
C TRP A 89 8.03 -12.48 5.08
N SER A 90 7.91 -13.12 3.93
CA SER A 90 9.04 -13.42 3.04
C SER A 90 8.93 -12.56 1.78
N VAL A 91 10.01 -11.87 1.43
CA VAL A 91 10.11 -11.02 0.24
C VAL A 91 10.98 -11.72 -0.79
N ARG A 92 10.39 -12.02 -1.95
CA ARG A 92 10.99 -12.81 -3.03
C ARG A 92 11.06 -12.01 -4.32
N GLU A 93 11.80 -12.54 -5.29
CA GLU A 93 11.94 -11.97 -6.64
C GLU A 93 10.57 -11.55 -7.23
N ASP A 94 9.57 -12.42 -7.07
CA ASP A 94 8.24 -12.26 -7.67
C ASP A 94 7.18 -11.66 -6.74
N GLY A 95 7.50 -11.32 -5.48
CA GLY A 95 6.62 -10.57 -4.58
C GLY A 95 6.63 -11.01 -3.10
N PHE A 96 5.53 -10.70 -2.41
CA PHE A 96 5.39 -10.87 -0.95
C PHE A 96 4.64 -12.15 -0.59
N TYR A 97 5.13 -12.84 0.43
CA TYR A 97 4.62 -14.12 0.90
C TYR A 97 4.28 -14.06 2.39
N ILE A 98 3.17 -14.69 2.76
CA ILE A 98 2.81 -14.95 4.17
C ILE A 98 2.92 -16.44 4.46
N PRO A 99 3.20 -16.86 5.69
CA PRO A 99 3.10 -18.27 6.06
C PRO A 99 1.69 -18.82 5.86
N LYS A 100 1.60 -20.08 5.42
CA LYS A 100 0.35 -20.85 5.51
C LYS A 100 0.11 -21.22 6.98
N SER A 101 -1.08 -20.91 7.50
CA SER A 101 -1.41 -21.19 8.89
C SER A 101 -1.61 -22.70 9.11
N ASN A 102 -0.59 -23.37 9.64
CA ASN A 102 -0.72 -24.71 10.20
C ASN A 102 -1.01 -24.56 11.70
N ILE A 103 -2.20 -24.97 12.14
CA ILE A 103 -2.66 -24.85 13.53
C ILE A 103 -1.72 -25.59 14.51
N ASP A 104 -1.03 -26.62 14.03
CA ASP A 104 -0.15 -27.48 14.82
C ASP A 104 1.35 -27.07 14.78
N SER A 105 1.73 -26.00 14.08
CA SER A 105 3.13 -25.56 13.94
C SER A 105 3.37 -24.16 14.51
N PRO A 106 4.41 -23.97 15.37
CA PRO A 106 4.84 -22.64 15.80
C PRO A 106 5.64 -21.87 14.73
N TYR A 107 5.98 -22.51 13.61
CA TYR A 107 6.79 -21.92 12.52
C TYR A 107 6.10 -22.04 11.14
N PRO A 108 6.39 -21.11 10.21
CA PRO A 108 6.10 -21.27 8.79
C PRO A 108 6.71 -22.58 8.24
N LEU A 109 5.86 -23.50 7.77
CA LEU A 109 6.33 -24.70 7.04
C LEU A 109 6.16 -24.57 5.52
N ASP A 110 5.33 -23.62 5.08
CA ASP A 110 5.00 -23.38 3.68
C ASP A 110 4.47 -21.95 3.55
N TRP A 111 4.59 -21.36 2.37
CA TRP A 111 4.34 -19.94 2.10
C TRP A 111 3.24 -19.77 1.06
N LEU A 112 2.45 -18.69 1.20
CA LEU A 112 1.36 -18.29 0.33
C LEU A 112 1.64 -16.90 -0.22
N LYS A 113 1.81 -16.81 -1.54
CA LYS A 113 1.96 -15.52 -2.23
C LYS A 113 0.74 -14.64 -2.00
N LYS A 114 0.96 -13.39 -1.63
CA LYS A 114 -0.10 -12.39 -1.54
C LYS A 114 -0.35 -11.79 -2.92
N PRO A 115 -1.63 -11.65 -3.34
CA PRO A 115 -1.99 -10.74 -4.42
C PRO A 115 -1.50 -9.32 -4.08
N GLN A 116 -1.03 -8.60 -5.09
CA GLN A 116 -0.53 -7.22 -4.95
C GLN A 116 -1.66 -6.22 -4.66
N ASP A 117 -2.93 -6.66 -4.68
CA ASP A 117 -4.16 -5.89 -4.49
C ASP A 117 -4.26 -5.15 -3.14
N GLY A 118 -3.39 -5.47 -2.17
CA GLY A 118 -3.24 -4.76 -0.90
C GLY A 118 -2.16 -3.66 -0.92
N ALA A 119 -1.43 -3.50 -2.02
CA ALA A 119 -0.50 -2.41 -2.19
C ALA A 119 -1.25 -1.09 -2.38
N ARG A 120 -0.98 -0.13 -1.50
CA ARG A 120 -1.34 1.26 -1.79
C ARG A 120 -0.46 1.73 -2.93
N GLN A 121 -1.05 1.85 -4.11
CA GLN A 121 -0.43 2.53 -5.24
C GLN A 121 -0.07 3.94 -4.78
N LEU A 122 1.21 4.30 -4.85
CA LEU A 122 1.62 5.67 -4.56
C LEU A 122 0.96 6.57 -5.59
N GLN A 123 0.06 7.41 -5.12
CA GLN A 123 -0.52 8.46 -5.93
C GLN A 123 0.61 9.46 -6.19
N GLU A 124 1.19 9.41 -7.39
CA GLU A 124 2.31 10.27 -7.77
C GLU A 124 1.94 11.73 -7.46
N ALA A 125 2.73 12.37 -6.61
CA ALA A 125 2.55 13.79 -6.34
C ALA A 125 2.75 14.52 -7.68
N SER A 126 1.66 15.04 -8.24
CA SER A 126 1.67 15.65 -9.56
C SER A 126 2.64 16.82 -9.57
N THR A 127 3.77 16.64 -10.25
CA THR A 127 4.74 17.70 -10.43
C THR A 127 4.05 18.80 -11.22
N PHE A 128 3.89 19.97 -10.58
CA PHE A 128 3.20 21.13 -11.13
C PHE A 128 3.96 21.66 -12.35
N GLN A 129 3.63 21.16 -13.54
CA GLN A 129 4.16 21.69 -14.79
C GLN A 129 3.38 22.94 -15.18
N SER A 130 3.95 24.10 -14.82
CA SER A 130 3.63 25.35 -15.49
C SER A 130 4.07 25.23 -16.95
N GLY A 131 3.10 25.15 -17.86
CA GLY A 131 3.31 24.88 -19.28
C GLY A 131 2.36 25.66 -20.16
N THR A 132 2.75 26.87 -20.52
CA THR A 132 2.04 27.70 -21.51
C THR A 132 2.12 27.05 -22.89
N HIS A 133 1.00 26.71 -23.54
CA HIS A 133 0.94 26.72 -25.01
C HIS A 133 -0.50 26.83 -25.54
N SER A 134 -0.68 27.70 -26.54
CA SER A 134 -1.97 27.95 -27.22
C SER A 134 -2.18 26.97 -28.37
N PRO A 135 -3.39 26.44 -28.59
CA PRO A 135 -3.73 25.69 -29.80
C PRO A 135 -4.20 26.63 -30.93
N GLN A 136 -3.65 26.46 -32.14
CA GLN A 136 -4.11 27.15 -33.36
C GLN A 136 -5.19 26.36 -34.12
N LEU A 137 -5.92 27.06 -35.00
CA LEU A 137 -7.03 26.57 -35.81
C LEU A 137 -6.62 25.67 -37.00
N SER A 138 -7.42 24.62 -37.22
CA SER A 138 -7.57 23.82 -38.45
C SER A 138 -8.78 22.88 -38.31
N THR A 139 -9.74 22.68 -39.23
CA THR A 139 -10.04 23.26 -40.57
C THR A 139 -11.56 23.14 -40.83
N LEU A 140 -12.11 23.88 -41.83
CA LEU A 140 -13.55 23.94 -42.14
C LEU A 140 -14.16 22.65 -42.74
N ALA A 141 -15.42 22.38 -42.37
CA ALA A 141 -16.38 21.56 -43.13
C ALA A 141 -17.73 22.31 -43.24
N HIS A 142 -18.55 21.96 -44.23
CA HIS A 142 -19.48 22.89 -44.89
C HIS A 142 -20.97 22.73 -44.54
N LEU A 143 -21.73 23.78 -44.88
CA LEU A 143 -23.18 23.85 -45.15
C LEU A 143 -24.17 24.15 -43.98
N SER A 144 -25.30 24.72 -44.40
CA SER A 144 -26.16 25.68 -43.69
C SER A 144 -27.60 25.20 -43.55
N LEU A 145 -28.33 25.67 -42.52
CA LEU A 145 -29.56 26.50 -42.68
C LEU A 145 -30.29 26.81 -41.33
N SER A 146 -30.64 28.09 -41.17
CA SER A 146 -31.81 28.68 -40.47
C SER A 146 -32.39 28.08 -39.16
N GLU A 147 -32.28 28.90 -38.08
CA GLU A 147 -33.35 29.31 -37.14
C GLU A 147 -34.02 28.30 -36.17
N PRO A 148 -34.68 28.76 -35.07
CA PRO A 148 -34.61 30.05 -34.36
C PRO A 148 -34.34 29.93 -32.83
N LEU A 149 -34.15 31.07 -32.16
CA LEU A 149 -33.99 31.19 -30.70
C LEU A 149 -35.35 31.28 -29.98
N PRO A 150 -35.58 30.56 -28.86
CA PRO A 150 -36.63 30.88 -27.90
C PRO A 150 -36.11 31.70 -26.72
N GLN A 151 -36.89 32.72 -26.40
CA GLN A 151 -36.73 33.72 -25.35
C GLN A 151 -36.59 33.16 -23.92
N ASP A 152 -35.74 33.85 -23.14
CA ASP A 152 -35.97 34.35 -21.78
C ASP A 152 -37.07 33.69 -20.91
N ILE A 153 -36.67 33.10 -19.76
CA ILE A 153 -37.57 32.80 -18.64
C ILE A 153 -36.95 33.34 -17.34
N SER A 154 -37.37 34.53 -16.96
CA SER A 154 -37.18 35.07 -15.61
C SER A 154 -38.00 34.25 -14.60
N SER A 155 -37.41 33.23 -13.96
CA SER A 155 -38.10 32.43 -12.91
C SER A 155 -37.19 31.70 -11.92
N ILE A 156 -36.00 32.21 -11.59
CA ILE A 156 -35.20 31.67 -10.47
C ILE A 156 -35.51 32.43 -9.17
N LEU A 157 -36.75 32.31 -8.69
CA LEU A 157 -37.14 32.61 -7.30
C LEU A 157 -38.47 31.90 -6.92
N SER A 158 -38.40 30.63 -6.53
CA SER A 158 -38.95 30.12 -5.25
C SER A 158 -38.77 28.60 -5.17
N GLN A 159 -38.59 28.07 -3.95
CA GLN A 159 -38.67 26.64 -3.59
C GLN A 159 -37.55 25.74 -4.18
N ILE A 160 -36.44 25.64 -3.44
CA ILE A 160 -36.11 24.49 -2.57
C ILE A 160 -35.24 25.03 -1.42
#